data_AF-A0A482D6V9-F1
#
_entry.id   AF-A0A482D6V9-F1
#
_cell.length_a   1.000
_cell.length_b   1.000
_cell.length_c   1.000
_cell.angle_alpha   90.00
_cell.angle_beta   90.00
_cell.angle_gamma   90.00
#
_symmetry.space_group_name_H-M   'P 1'
#
loop_
_entity.id
_entity.type
_entity.pdbx_description
1 polymer ?
#
loop_
_entity_poly.entity_id
_entity_poly.type
_entity_poly.pdbx_seq_one_letter_code
_entity_poly.pdbx_strand_id
1 'polypeptide(L)'
;MPDVFKKIGGVVRLRMLFFGTQMVHKLDEKVDVICGRGLNKGLISEPIMFNRNNTLITKFRLFDESDAGFTLVELIVVVAVTSMLLVILISNFTKTRSQFALSRTAYKFAQDIRRVQGMALSTSQYRDSEGVLHQVEGYGVYVDLANPKQYVMYADVDGNRFYDGSITDYVVETVNLEPGVVMSNLDSVDKASVDFLPPIPLTKILWTSDCAGDPDPDCPDGLLELTITFQSEIDPTQTKNAYVNNAGLAEVQ
;
A
#
# COMPACT_ATOMS: atom_id res chain seq x y z
N MET A 1 61.48 27.54 3.13
CA MET A 1 61.65 27.18 4.55
C MET A 1 60.62 26.11 4.89
N PRO A 2 61.05 25.01 5.50
CA PRO A 2 60.25 23.81 5.78
C PRO A 2 59.56 23.90 7.15
N ASP A 3 58.50 23.12 7.35
CA ASP A 3 58.33 22.19 8.49
C ASP A 3 56.92 21.57 8.43
N VAL A 4 56.80 20.25 8.20
CA VAL A 4 56.78 19.16 9.19
C VAL A 4 55.51 19.18 10.04
N PHE A 5 54.62 18.19 9.86
CA PHE A 5 54.21 17.27 10.93
C PHE A 5 53.41 16.07 10.39
N LYS A 6 53.67 14.93 11.04
CA LYS A 6 53.31 13.54 10.78
C LYS A 6 52.01 13.15 11.52
N LYS A 7 51.13 12.37 10.89
CA LYS A 7 50.09 11.55 11.56
C LYS A 7 49.55 10.49 10.56
N ILE A 8 49.98 9.23 10.61
CA ILE A 8 49.45 8.08 11.39
C ILE A 8 47.96 7.78 11.11
N GLY A 9 47.73 6.68 10.39
CA GLY A 9 46.72 5.67 10.72
C GLY A 9 45.26 5.92 10.32
N GLY A 10 44.75 5.07 9.42
CA GLY A 10 43.50 4.36 9.68
C GLY A 10 42.23 4.82 8.94
N VAL A 11 41.65 3.84 8.24
CA VAL A 11 40.23 3.70 7.87
C VAL A 11 39.74 4.57 6.70
N VAL A 12 39.88 4.00 5.50
CA VAL A 12 39.04 4.37 4.34
C VAL A 12 37.64 3.80 4.59
N ARG A 13 36.68 4.66 4.91
CA ARG A 13 35.26 4.29 4.86
C ARG A 13 34.77 4.43 3.41
N LEU A 14 34.46 3.28 2.84
CA LEU A 14 33.76 3.08 1.58
C LEU A 14 32.40 3.81 1.66
N ARG A 15 32.22 4.87 0.86
CA ARG A 15 30.88 5.41 0.56
C ARG A 15 30.56 5.03 -0.89
N MET A 16 29.86 3.92 -1.03
CA MET A 16 29.22 3.51 -2.27
C MET A 16 27.88 4.27 -2.34
N LEU A 17 27.77 5.23 -3.25
CA LEU A 17 26.48 5.72 -3.72
C LEU A 17 26.39 5.36 -5.20
N PHE A 18 25.64 4.30 -5.46
CA PHE A 18 25.14 3.94 -6.76
C PHE A 18 24.10 4.99 -7.19
N PHE A 19 24.26 5.58 -8.38
CA PHE A 19 23.52 5.17 -9.58
C PHE A 19 23.95 6.09 -10.72
N GLY A 20 24.90 5.59 -11.52
CA GLY A 20 25.29 6.19 -12.78
C GLY A 20 24.40 5.68 -13.90
N THR A 21 23.83 6.60 -14.68
CA THR A 21 23.60 6.42 -16.10
C THR A 21 24.66 7.24 -16.82
N GLN A 22 25.79 6.63 -17.19
CA GLN A 22 26.52 7.07 -18.38
C GLN A 22 27.53 6.04 -18.86
N MET A 23 27.56 5.91 -20.18
CA MET A 23 28.43 5.07 -20.97
C MET A 23 29.90 5.46 -20.80
N VAL A 24 30.77 4.46 -20.60
CA VAL A 24 32.22 4.65 -20.71
C VAL A 24 32.65 4.31 -22.13
N HIS A 25 33.05 5.36 -22.84
CA HIS A 25 33.83 5.28 -24.06
C HIS A 25 35.19 4.63 -23.76
N LYS A 26 35.54 3.69 -24.63
CA LYS A 26 36.87 3.13 -24.96
C LYS A 26 38.03 4.14 -24.80
N LEU A 27 39.13 3.73 -24.15
CA LEU A 27 40.47 3.57 -24.76
C LEU A 27 41.58 3.34 -23.71
N ASP A 28 42.37 2.31 -23.98
CA ASP A 28 43.79 2.05 -23.69
C ASP A 28 44.48 2.72 -22.49
N GLU A 29 45.08 1.93 -21.60
CA GLU A 29 46.55 1.91 -21.49
C GLU A 29 47.07 0.67 -20.72
N LYS A 30 48.17 0.13 -21.23
CA LYS A 30 48.98 -0.99 -20.69
C LYS A 30 49.38 -0.78 -19.22
N VAL A 31 49.38 -1.85 -18.42
CA VAL A 31 50.36 -1.98 -17.32
C VAL A 31 50.82 -3.43 -17.20
N ASP A 32 52.14 -3.59 -17.40
CA ASP A 32 52.91 -4.82 -17.28
C ASP A 32 53.09 -5.31 -15.83
N VAL A 33 53.34 -6.61 -15.75
CA VAL A 33 53.51 -7.46 -14.57
C VAL A 33 54.80 -7.15 -13.80
N ILE A 34 54.74 -7.08 -12.46
CA ILE A 34 55.89 -7.32 -11.57
C ILE A 34 55.47 -8.24 -10.41
N CYS A 35 56.17 -9.37 -10.31
CA CYS A 35 56.06 -10.39 -9.26
C CYS A 35 57.17 -10.18 -8.20
N GLY A 36 56.88 -10.40 -6.91
CA GLY A 36 57.87 -10.22 -5.84
C GLY A 36 57.47 -10.77 -4.46
N ARG A 37 57.73 -12.07 -4.26
CA ARG A 37 57.98 -12.86 -3.03
C ARG A 37 57.72 -12.24 -1.64
N GLY A 38 56.89 -12.94 -0.86
CA GLY A 38 56.90 -13.01 0.61
C GLY A 38 56.32 -14.36 1.07
N LEU A 39 57.20 -15.30 1.40
CA LEU A 39 56.92 -16.70 1.75
C LEU A 39 56.46 -16.89 3.21
N ASN A 40 55.62 -17.94 3.39
CA ASN A 40 55.52 -18.88 4.53
C ASN A 40 54.55 -18.55 5.70
N LYS A 41 53.64 -19.43 6.18
CA LYS A 41 53.58 -20.93 6.21
C LYS A 41 52.10 -21.39 6.30
N GLY A 42 51.60 -22.50 5.74
CA GLY A 42 52.22 -23.63 5.02
C GLY A 42 51.16 -24.54 4.36
N LEU A 43 51.48 -25.70 3.78
CA LEU A 43 52.77 -26.36 3.64
C LEU A 43 52.61 -27.51 2.62
N ILE A 44 53.17 -27.38 1.42
CA ILE A 44 54.10 -28.32 0.77
C ILE A 44 54.43 -27.77 -0.63
N SER A 45 55.73 -27.57 -0.79
CA SER A 45 56.48 -27.07 -1.93
C SER A 45 56.38 -27.97 -3.16
N GLU A 46 56.26 -27.38 -4.35
CA GLU A 46 57.23 -27.54 -5.45
C GLU A 46 57.22 -26.28 -6.34
N PRO A 47 58.38 -25.80 -6.84
CA PRO A 47 58.48 -24.61 -7.67
C PRO A 47 58.08 -24.90 -9.13
N ILE A 48 57.33 -23.97 -9.72
CA ILE A 48 56.99 -23.99 -11.14
C ILE A 48 58.28 -23.80 -11.95
N MET A 49 58.72 -24.87 -12.62
CA MET A 49 59.82 -24.85 -13.58
C MET A 49 59.31 -24.31 -14.92
N PHE A 50 59.82 -23.16 -15.35
CA PHE A 50 59.63 -22.63 -16.71
C PHE A 50 60.68 -23.26 -17.64
N ASN A 51 60.25 -24.13 -18.56
CA ASN A 51 61.11 -24.60 -19.65
C ASN A 51 61.17 -23.55 -20.77
N ARG A 52 62.37 -23.39 -21.33
CA ARG A 52 62.82 -22.32 -22.23
C ARG A 52 62.40 -22.49 -23.71
N ASN A 53 61.45 -23.38 -23.99
CA ASN A 53 60.91 -23.60 -25.33
C ASN A 53 59.41 -23.28 -25.31
N ASN A 54 59.09 -22.03 -25.62
CA ASN A 54 57.77 -21.38 -25.77
C ASN A 54 56.59 -22.29 -26.15
N THR A 55 56.18 -23.18 -25.24
CA THR A 55 55.01 -24.02 -25.40
C THR A 55 54.28 -23.93 -24.09
N LEU A 56 53.26 -23.07 -24.04
CA LEU A 56 52.33 -23.02 -22.94
C LEU A 56 51.61 -24.37 -22.90
N ILE A 57 52.04 -25.27 -22.01
CA ILE A 57 51.21 -26.41 -21.63
C ILE A 57 50.17 -25.90 -20.64
N THR A 58 49.29 -25.00 -21.10
CA THR A 58 48.04 -24.72 -20.38
C THR A 58 47.09 -25.86 -20.65
N LYS A 59 47.36 -27.02 -20.05
CA LYS A 59 46.29 -28.00 -19.83
C LYS A 59 45.54 -27.59 -18.58
N PHE A 60 44.95 -26.40 -18.63
CA PHE A 60 43.97 -25.98 -17.66
C PHE A 60 42.70 -26.74 -18.04
N ARG A 61 42.47 -27.90 -17.42
CA ARG A 61 41.17 -28.59 -17.48
C ARG A 61 40.16 -27.76 -16.71
N LEU A 62 39.67 -26.70 -17.34
CA LEU A 62 38.48 -25.98 -16.93
C LEU A 62 37.31 -26.70 -17.58
N PHE A 63 36.47 -27.29 -16.73
CA PHE A 63 35.22 -27.98 -17.08
C PHE A 63 35.42 -29.34 -17.76
N ASP A 64 34.98 -30.37 -17.06
CA ASP A 64 34.69 -31.68 -17.63
C ASP A 64 33.51 -31.45 -18.59
N GLU A 65 33.74 -31.59 -19.91
CA GLU A 65 32.66 -31.59 -20.90
C GLU A 65 31.86 -32.88 -20.73
N SER A 66 30.88 -32.88 -19.83
CA SER A 66 29.70 -33.70 -20.03
C SER A 66 28.74 -32.89 -20.90
N ASP A 67 28.88 -33.02 -22.20
CA ASP A 67 27.96 -32.48 -23.21
C ASP A 67 26.66 -33.32 -23.22
N ALA A 68 26.06 -33.48 -22.04
CA ALA A 68 24.79 -34.16 -21.86
C ALA A 68 23.69 -33.17 -22.23
N GLY A 69 23.22 -33.25 -23.48
CA GLY A 69 22.03 -32.53 -23.92
C GLY A 69 20.81 -32.91 -23.08
N PHE A 70 19.93 -31.93 -22.85
CA PHE A 70 18.66 -32.15 -22.16
C PHE A 70 17.85 -33.24 -22.85
N THR A 71 17.36 -34.21 -22.08
CA THR A 71 16.53 -35.27 -22.65
C THR A 71 15.13 -34.73 -22.97
N LEU A 72 14.50 -35.24 -24.04
CA LEU A 72 13.13 -34.88 -24.39
C LEU A 72 12.16 -35.19 -23.23
N VAL A 73 12.43 -36.28 -22.52
CA VAL A 73 11.63 -36.70 -21.36
C VAL A 73 11.73 -35.70 -20.20
N GLU A 74 12.92 -35.16 -19.89
CA GLU A 74 13.06 -34.13 -18.86
C GLU A 74 12.27 -32.86 -19.20
N LEU A 75 12.27 -32.43 -20.46
CA LEU A 75 11.52 -31.25 -20.86
C LEU A 75 10.01 -31.45 -20.68
N ILE A 76 9.49 -32.64 -21.01
CA ILE A 76 8.08 -32.97 -20.79
C ILE A 76 7.74 -32.95 -19.30
N VAL A 77 8.60 -33.51 -18.44
CA VAL A 77 8.36 -33.52 -16.99
C VAL A 77 8.34 -32.10 -16.44
N VAL A 78 9.25 -31.23 -16.87
CA VAL A 78 9.29 -29.82 -16.43
C VAL A 78 8.02 -29.08 -16.88
N VAL A 79 7.57 -29.24 -18.13
CA VAL A 79 6.32 -28.63 -18.61
C VAL A 79 5.12 -29.16 -17.85
N ALA A 80 5.06 -30.47 -17.58
CA ALA A 80 3.99 -31.09 -16.81
C ALA A 80 3.92 -30.50 -15.39
N VAL A 81 5.04 -30.47 -14.66
CA VAL A 81 5.08 -29.93 -13.30
C VAL A 81 4.77 -28.43 -13.27
N THR A 82 5.33 -27.64 -14.19
CA THR A 82 5.07 -26.19 -14.24
C THR A 82 3.61 -25.87 -14.57
N SER A 83 3.00 -26.56 -15.53
CA SER A 83 1.58 -26.41 -15.84
C SER A 83 0.68 -26.74 -14.65
N MET A 84 1.01 -27.79 -13.90
CA MET A 84 0.29 -28.18 -12.70
C MET A 84 0.36 -27.10 -11.61
N LEU A 85 1.54 -26.53 -11.38
CA LEU A 85 1.72 -25.42 -10.43
C LEU A 85 0.95 -24.17 -10.86
N LEU A 86 0.96 -23.83 -12.14
CA LEU A 86 0.23 -22.65 -12.66
C LEU A 86 -1.28 -22.76 -12.42
N VAL A 87 -1.87 -23.95 -12.62
CA VAL A 87 -3.30 -24.18 -12.37
C VAL A 87 -3.66 -23.93 -10.90
N ILE A 88 -2.83 -24.43 -9.98
CA ILE A 88 -3.04 -24.26 -8.53
C ILE A 88 -2.95 -22.78 -8.13
N LEU A 89 -1.99 -22.04 -8.68
CA LEU A 89 -1.80 -20.62 -8.40
C LEU A 89 -2.99 -19.77 -8.88
N ILE A 90 -3.42 -19.99 -10.13
CA ILE A 90 -4.53 -19.22 -10.72
C ILE A 90 -5.83 -19.47 -9.97
N SER A 91 -6.10 -20.72 -9.55
CA SER A 91 -7.31 -21.06 -8.80
C SER A 91 -7.45 -20.29 -7.49
N ASN A 92 -6.34 -20.03 -6.79
CA ASN A 92 -6.35 -19.30 -5.51
C ASN A 92 -6.27 -17.78 -5.65
N PHE A 93 -5.89 -17.28 -6.83
CA PHE A 93 -5.69 -15.84 -7.06
C PHE A 93 -6.99 -15.03 -6.91
N THR A 94 -8.12 -15.55 -7.38
CA THR A 94 -9.41 -14.84 -7.32
C THR A 94 -9.86 -14.58 -5.88
N LYS A 95 -9.72 -15.57 -4.99
CA LYS A 95 -10.05 -15.42 -3.56
C LYS A 95 -9.12 -14.43 -2.86
N THR A 96 -7.83 -14.49 -3.20
CA THR A 96 -6.84 -13.56 -2.65
C THR A 96 -7.14 -12.12 -3.08
N ARG A 97 -7.55 -11.91 -4.34
CA ARG A 97 -7.94 -10.60 -4.85
C ARG A 97 -9.15 -10.02 -4.11
N SER A 98 -10.18 -10.82 -3.80
CA SER A 98 -11.34 -10.33 -3.06
C SER A 98 -10.99 -9.91 -1.63
N GLN A 99 -10.12 -10.65 -0.93
CA GLN A 99 -9.66 -10.28 0.41
C GLN A 99 -8.89 -8.95 0.42
N PHE A 100 -8.03 -8.74 -0.58
CA PHE A 100 -7.33 -7.47 -0.74
C PHE A 100 -8.27 -6.32 -1.08
N ALA A 101 -9.28 -6.55 -1.93
CA ALA A 101 -10.30 -5.56 -2.23
C ALA A 101 -11.10 -5.17 -0.97
N LEU A 102 -11.56 -6.15 -0.19
CA LEU A 102 -12.25 -5.93 1.10
C LEU A 102 -11.41 -5.10 2.06
N SER A 103 -10.15 -5.49 2.24
CA SER A 103 -9.23 -4.76 3.14
C SER A 103 -9.03 -3.33 2.67
N ARG A 104 -8.78 -3.11 1.37
CA ARG A 104 -8.59 -1.77 0.81
C ARG A 104 -9.83 -0.91 0.99
N THR A 105 -11.02 -1.45 0.74
CA THR A 105 -12.30 -0.76 0.96
C THR A 105 -12.47 -0.33 2.42
N ALA A 106 -12.27 -1.24 3.37
CA ALA A 106 -12.42 -0.93 4.80
C ALA A 106 -11.40 0.13 5.27
N TYR A 107 -10.12 0.00 4.87
CA TYR A 107 -9.10 0.99 5.20
C TYR A 107 -9.36 2.34 4.53
N LYS A 108 -9.82 2.34 3.28
CA LYS A 108 -10.19 3.57 2.57
C LYS A 108 -11.35 4.27 3.27
N PHE A 109 -12.39 3.54 3.66
CA PHE A 109 -13.49 4.09 4.43
C PHE A 109 -13.02 4.74 5.74
N ALA A 110 -12.16 4.07 6.52
CA ALA A 110 -11.62 4.62 7.76
C ALA A 110 -10.68 5.83 7.52
N GLN A 111 -10.02 5.91 6.36
CA GLN A 111 -9.25 7.09 5.94
C GLN A 111 -10.16 8.26 5.57
N ASP A 112 -11.25 7.97 4.86
CA ASP A 112 -12.22 8.98 4.43
C ASP A 112 -12.99 9.57 5.62
N ILE A 113 -13.34 8.77 6.62
CA ILE A 113 -13.88 9.28 7.88
C ILE A 113 -12.92 10.29 8.54
N ARG A 114 -11.62 9.96 8.62
CA ARG A 114 -10.60 10.89 9.14
C ARG A 114 -10.43 12.12 8.26
N ARG A 115 -10.59 11.98 6.94
CA ARG A 115 -10.54 13.10 5.99
C ARG A 115 -11.69 14.06 6.23
N VAL A 116 -12.92 13.56 6.37
CA VAL A 116 -14.12 14.35 6.69
C VAL A 116 -13.99 15.04 8.04
N GLN A 117 -13.53 14.32 9.07
CA GLN A 117 -13.20 14.92 10.36
C GLN A 117 -12.18 16.06 10.24
N GLY A 118 -11.15 15.89 9.40
CA GLY A 118 -10.18 16.92 9.09
C GLY A 118 -10.78 18.13 8.35
N MET A 119 -11.78 17.92 7.50
CA MET A 119 -12.51 19.01 6.83
C MET A 119 -13.29 19.84 7.85
N ALA A 120 -14.04 19.19 8.75
CA ALA A 120 -14.75 19.85 9.85
C ALA A 120 -13.81 20.62 10.80
N LEU A 121 -12.59 20.14 11.02
CA LEU A 121 -11.57 20.88 11.78
C LEU A 121 -11.03 22.12 11.06
N SER A 122 -11.00 22.09 9.72
CA SER A 122 -10.31 23.09 8.92
C SER A 122 -11.15 24.32 8.58
N THR A 123 -12.45 24.14 8.38
CA THR A 123 -13.35 25.22 7.92
C THR A 123 -14.81 24.83 8.18
N SER A 124 -15.67 25.82 8.35
CA SER A 124 -17.14 25.69 8.32
C SER A 124 -17.71 26.20 6.99
N GLN A 125 -16.90 26.14 5.92
CA GLN A 125 -17.29 26.61 4.59
C GLN A 125 -16.95 25.57 3.53
N TYR A 126 -17.94 25.21 2.73
CA TYR A 126 -17.77 24.35 1.57
C TYR A 126 -17.66 25.18 0.29
N ARG A 127 -16.80 24.75 -0.63
CA ARG A 127 -16.69 25.34 -1.96
C ARG A 127 -17.35 24.40 -2.96
N ASP A 128 -18.40 24.86 -3.62
CA ASP A 128 -19.09 24.07 -4.64
C ASP A 128 -18.29 23.95 -5.96
N SER A 129 -18.86 23.21 -6.92
CA SER A 129 -18.26 23.04 -8.25
C SER A 129 -18.16 24.33 -9.07
N GLU A 130 -18.94 25.36 -8.73
CA GLU A 130 -18.91 26.69 -9.36
C GLU A 130 -17.87 27.60 -8.71
N GLY A 131 -17.27 27.16 -7.61
CA GLY A 131 -16.27 27.89 -6.85
C GLY A 131 -16.85 28.85 -5.81
N VAL A 132 -18.17 28.82 -5.58
CA VAL A 132 -18.87 29.63 -4.59
C VAL A 132 -18.67 29.03 -3.20
N LEU A 133 -18.43 29.88 -2.21
CA LEU A 133 -18.29 29.48 -0.82
C LEU A 133 -19.65 29.53 -0.13
N HIS A 134 -20.05 28.40 0.46
CA HIS A 134 -21.28 28.25 1.24
C HIS A 134 -20.91 27.97 2.69
N GLN A 135 -21.67 28.54 3.62
CA GLN A 135 -21.54 28.21 5.03
C GLN A 135 -22.19 26.85 5.27
N VAL A 136 -21.47 25.98 5.98
CA VAL A 136 -21.92 24.63 6.32
C VAL A 136 -21.81 24.43 7.83
N GLU A 137 -22.75 23.68 8.38
CA GLU A 137 -22.83 23.34 9.80
C GLU A 137 -22.00 22.10 10.14
N GLY A 138 -21.67 21.26 9.15
CA GLY A 138 -20.94 20.02 9.38
C GLY A 138 -20.40 19.38 8.10
N TYR A 139 -19.56 18.36 8.29
CA TYR A 139 -19.16 17.45 7.24
C TYR A 139 -19.38 16.02 7.71
N GLY A 140 -19.90 15.17 6.83
CA GLY A 140 -20.21 13.80 7.18
C GLY A 140 -19.95 12.78 6.08
N VAL A 141 -20.07 11.51 6.48
CA VAL A 141 -20.13 10.36 5.58
C VAL A 141 -21.48 9.69 5.74
N TYR A 142 -22.19 9.53 4.64
CA TYR A 142 -23.45 8.84 4.54
C TYR A 142 -23.29 7.47 3.88
N VAL A 143 -23.84 6.46 4.53
CA VAL A 143 -23.89 5.07 4.08
C VAL A 143 -25.34 4.60 3.99
N ASP A 144 -25.64 3.81 2.97
CA ASP A 144 -26.99 3.36 2.64
C ASP A 144 -26.96 1.96 2.03
N LEU A 145 -27.66 1.01 2.64
CA LEU A 145 -27.79 -0.36 2.13
C LEU A 145 -28.62 -0.45 0.85
N ALA A 146 -29.43 0.56 0.51
CA ALA A 146 -30.08 0.63 -0.80
C ALA A 146 -29.07 0.91 -1.93
N ASN A 147 -27.93 1.52 -1.60
CA ASN A 147 -26.82 1.80 -2.52
C ASN A 147 -25.52 1.16 -2.01
N PRO A 148 -25.43 -0.19 -1.91
CA PRO A 148 -24.40 -0.87 -1.14
C PRO A 148 -22.99 -0.82 -1.76
N LYS A 149 -22.85 -0.23 -2.96
CA LYS A 149 -21.57 -0.16 -3.71
C LYS A 149 -20.89 1.21 -3.62
N GLN A 150 -21.45 2.13 -2.84
CA GLN A 150 -20.90 3.47 -2.68
C GLN A 150 -21.28 4.06 -1.31
N TYR A 151 -20.55 5.09 -0.92
CA TYR A 151 -20.94 6.00 0.16
C TYR A 151 -20.70 7.44 -0.27
N VAL A 152 -21.32 8.37 0.42
CA VAL A 152 -21.31 9.79 0.04
C VAL A 152 -20.63 10.58 1.15
N MET A 153 -19.59 11.33 0.81
CA MET A 153 -19.12 12.41 1.66
C MET A 153 -19.93 13.66 1.35
N TYR A 154 -20.47 14.30 2.37
CA TYR A 154 -21.33 15.46 2.21
C TYR A 154 -20.94 16.59 3.16
N ALA A 155 -21.43 17.78 2.85
CA ALA A 155 -21.38 18.95 3.71
C ALA A 155 -22.82 19.34 4.07
N ASP A 156 -23.10 19.37 5.36
CA ASP A 156 -24.42 19.67 5.93
C ASP A 156 -24.63 21.19 5.94
N VAL A 157 -25.69 21.66 5.32
CA VAL A 157 -26.03 23.09 5.26
C VAL A 157 -27.19 23.45 6.19
N ASP A 158 -28.15 22.54 6.37
CA ASP A 158 -29.38 22.83 7.10
C ASP A 158 -29.29 22.48 8.60
N GLY A 159 -28.21 21.82 9.01
CA GLY A 159 -27.90 21.47 10.39
C GLY A 159 -28.66 20.24 10.88
N ASN A 160 -29.24 19.45 9.98
CA ASN A 160 -29.92 18.21 10.31
C ASN A 160 -28.96 17.06 10.67
N ARG A 161 -27.65 17.22 10.39
CA ARG A 161 -26.56 16.26 10.63
C ARG A 161 -26.75 14.92 9.94
N PHE A 162 -27.55 14.90 8.88
CA PHE A 162 -27.94 13.71 8.15
C PHE A 162 -28.16 14.01 6.68
N TYR A 163 -27.39 13.35 5.83
CA TYR A 163 -27.61 13.45 4.38
C TYR A 163 -28.93 12.78 3.97
N ASP A 164 -29.88 13.59 3.53
CA ASP A 164 -31.19 13.14 3.07
C ASP A 164 -31.34 13.16 1.53
N GLY A 165 -30.28 13.59 0.81
CA GLY A 165 -30.28 13.71 -0.64
C GLY A 165 -31.15 14.86 -1.17
N SER A 166 -31.58 15.77 -0.30
CA SER A 166 -32.25 17.00 -0.70
C SER A 166 -31.26 18.00 -1.33
N ILE A 167 -31.79 19.11 -1.85
CA ILE A 167 -31.00 20.17 -2.49
C ILE A 167 -30.26 21.07 -1.49
N THR A 168 -30.45 20.88 -0.18
CA THR A 168 -29.82 21.70 0.85
C THR A 168 -28.38 21.27 1.07
N ASP A 169 -28.11 19.96 1.11
CA ASP A 169 -26.79 19.42 1.32
C ASP A 169 -25.93 19.38 0.06
N TYR A 170 -24.63 19.57 0.24
CA TYR A 170 -23.67 19.44 -0.84
C TYR A 170 -22.96 18.11 -0.81
N VAL A 171 -22.94 17.42 -1.96
CA VAL A 171 -22.09 16.25 -2.15
C VAL A 171 -20.65 16.70 -2.37
N VAL A 172 -19.77 16.35 -1.43
CA VAL A 172 -18.33 16.61 -1.52
C VAL A 172 -17.68 15.59 -2.46
N GLU A 173 -17.96 14.31 -2.25
CA GLU A 173 -17.41 13.22 -3.04
C GLU A 173 -18.27 11.97 -2.89
N THR A 174 -18.68 11.36 -4.00
CA THR A 174 -19.26 10.02 -3.99
C THR A 174 -18.14 9.00 -4.18
N VAL A 175 -17.92 8.15 -3.18
CA VAL A 175 -16.86 7.15 -3.21
C VAL A 175 -17.44 5.79 -3.56
N ASN A 176 -17.01 5.26 -4.70
CA ASN A 176 -17.31 3.89 -5.10
C ASN A 176 -16.40 2.90 -4.35
N LEU A 177 -16.98 1.79 -3.89
CA LEU A 177 -16.23 0.69 -3.30
C LEU A 177 -15.41 -0.04 -4.38
N GLU A 178 -14.40 -0.81 -3.95
CA GLU A 178 -13.65 -1.66 -4.86
C GLU A 178 -14.57 -2.65 -5.60
N PRO A 179 -14.28 -2.98 -6.88
CA PRO A 179 -15.09 -3.91 -7.64
C PRO A 179 -15.23 -5.28 -6.95
N GLY A 180 -16.47 -5.77 -6.82
CA GLY A 180 -16.77 -7.05 -6.18
C GLY A 180 -16.89 -6.96 -4.65
N VAL A 181 -16.99 -5.76 -4.09
CA VAL A 181 -17.27 -5.51 -2.67
C VAL A 181 -18.59 -4.75 -2.53
N VAL A 182 -19.40 -5.16 -1.55
CA VAL A 182 -20.67 -4.52 -1.18
C VAL A 182 -20.75 -4.30 0.32
N MET A 183 -21.48 -3.28 0.76
CA MET A 183 -21.95 -3.18 2.14
C MET A 183 -23.10 -4.16 2.35
N SER A 184 -22.97 -5.07 3.31
CA SER A 184 -23.98 -6.08 3.59
C SER A 184 -24.84 -5.76 4.81
N ASN A 185 -24.28 -5.04 5.78
CA ASN A 185 -24.96 -4.73 7.03
C ASN A 185 -24.39 -3.47 7.70
N LEU A 186 -25.27 -2.71 8.36
CA LEU A 186 -24.98 -1.52 9.16
C LEU A 186 -25.60 -1.68 10.56
N ASP A 187 -25.12 -2.66 11.33
CA ASP A 187 -25.70 -3.06 12.61
C ASP A 187 -27.24 -3.27 12.54
N SER A 188 -28.02 -2.41 13.20
CA SER A 188 -29.49 -2.46 13.30
C SER A 188 -30.20 -1.41 12.46
N VAL A 189 -29.49 -0.74 11.53
CA VAL A 189 -30.04 0.30 10.66
C VAL A 189 -29.79 -0.01 9.18
N ASP A 190 -30.55 0.63 8.29
CA ASP A 190 -30.39 0.46 6.84
C ASP A 190 -29.59 1.59 6.20
N LYS A 191 -29.47 2.72 6.90
CA LYS A 191 -28.74 3.91 6.48
C LYS A 191 -28.22 4.65 7.70
N ALA A 192 -27.10 5.33 7.56
CA ALA A 192 -26.52 6.12 8.63
C ALA A 192 -25.65 7.26 8.08
N SER A 193 -25.63 8.37 8.82
CA SER A 193 -24.74 9.50 8.63
C SER A 193 -23.82 9.60 9.83
N VAL A 194 -22.52 9.61 9.59
CA VAL A 194 -21.50 9.99 10.58
C VAL A 194 -21.13 11.43 10.30
N ASP A 195 -21.64 12.35 11.11
CA ASP A 195 -21.43 13.79 10.98
C ASP A 195 -20.41 14.32 12.01
N PHE A 196 -19.62 15.30 11.59
CA PHE A 196 -18.60 15.95 12.39
C PHE A 196 -18.82 17.46 12.42
N LEU A 197 -19.04 18.01 13.62
CA LEU A 197 -19.34 19.43 13.79
C LEU A 197 -18.07 20.28 14.01
N PRO A 198 -17.83 21.36 13.24
CA PRO A 198 -16.77 22.34 13.51
C PRO A 198 -17.04 23.15 14.79
N PRO A 199 -16.03 23.81 15.41
CA PRO A 199 -14.59 23.73 15.15
C PRO A 199 -13.88 22.61 15.92
N ILE A 200 -14.57 21.96 16.87
CA ILE A 200 -14.11 20.77 17.57
C ILE A 200 -15.03 19.64 17.10
N PRO A 201 -14.55 18.66 16.32
CA PRO A 201 -15.36 17.64 15.67
C PRO A 201 -16.03 16.75 16.71
N LEU A 202 -17.20 17.19 17.14
CA LEU A 202 -18.14 16.34 17.87
C LEU A 202 -18.73 15.40 16.83
N THR A 203 -18.59 14.09 17.06
CA THR A 203 -19.10 13.07 16.16
C THR A 203 -20.53 12.75 16.55
N LYS A 204 -21.45 12.86 15.60
CA LYS A 204 -22.84 12.42 15.75
C LYS A 204 -23.13 11.37 14.70
N ILE A 205 -23.71 10.26 15.12
CA ILE A 205 -24.08 9.17 14.22
C ILE A 205 -25.60 9.07 14.22
N LEU A 206 -26.24 9.40 13.10
CA LEU A 206 -27.70 9.42 12.97
C LEU A 206 -28.15 8.48 11.86
N TRP A 207 -29.34 7.89 11.98
CA TRP A 207 -29.94 7.02 10.95
C TRP A 207 -31.17 7.66 10.26
N THR A 208 -31.56 8.85 10.71
CA THR A 208 -32.68 9.63 10.16
C THR A 208 -32.39 11.13 10.27
N SER A 209 -32.99 11.91 9.37
CA SER A 209 -32.98 13.38 9.37
C SER A 209 -34.05 13.99 10.28
N ASP A 210 -34.89 13.17 10.92
CA ASP A 210 -35.96 13.63 11.84
C ASP A 210 -35.45 14.39 13.08
N CYS A 211 -34.12 14.51 13.24
CA CYS A 211 -33.44 15.24 14.31
C CYS A 211 -33.07 16.69 13.96
N ALA A 212 -33.54 17.22 12.83
CA ALA A 212 -33.21 18.57 12.39
C ALA A 212 -33.74 19.65 13.35
N GLY A 213 -32.82 20.29 14.09
CA GLY A 213 -33.09 21.55 14.80
C GLY A 213 -33.77 21.46 16.17
N ASP A 214 -33.93 20.27 16.77
CA ASP A 214 -34.65 20.14 18.03
C ASP A 214 -33.72 20.10 19.26
N PRO A 215 -33.93 20.96 20.29
CA PRO A 215 -33.40 20.75 21.63
C PRO A 215 -34.07 19.60 22.42
N ASP A 216 -35.01 18.86 21.79
CA ASP A 216 -35.76 17.76 22.38
C ASP A 216 -34.86 16.60 22.88
N PRO A 217 -34.99 16.19 24.16
CA PRO A 217 -34.37 14.97 24.69
C PRO A 217 -34.85 13.65 24.04
N ASP A 218 -35.90 13.67 23.21
CA ASP A 218 -36.41 12.50 22.47
C ASP A 218 -35.83 12.35 21.05
N CYS A 219 -35.02 13.30 20.54
CA CYS A 219 -34.17 12.99 19.38
C CYS A 219 -33.17 11.92 19.83
N PRO A 220 -33.02 10.81 19.09
CA PRO A 220 -32.06 9.79 19.46
C PRO A 220 -30.71 10.41 19.82
N ASP A 221 -30.08 9.94 20.89
CA ASP A 221 -28.72 10.32 21.30
C ASP A 221 -27.64 10.09 20.21
N GLY A 222 -28.06 9.70 19.01
CA GLY A 222 -27.29 9.08 17.97
C GLY A 222 -26.93 7.65 18.36
N LEU A 223 -26.37 6.93 17.39
CA LEU A 223 -25.69 5.69 17.68
C LEU A 223 -24.38 6.02 18.41
N LEU A 224 -24.07 5.28 19.48
CA LEU A 224 -22.77 5.38 20.15
C LEU A 224 -21.64 4.86 19.26
N GLU A 225 -21.99 3.90 18.41
CA GLU A 225 -21.10 3.25 17.47
C GLU A 225 -21.85 2.75 16.24
N LEU A 226 -21.12 2.63 15.14
CA LEU A 226 -21.59 2.10 13.88
C LEU A 226 -20.53 1.16 13.33
N THR A 227 -20.93 -0.08 13.10
CA THR A 227 -20.15 -1.11 12.43
C THR A 227 -20.70 -1.33 11.03
N ILE A 228 -19.84 -1.15 10.05
CA ILE A 228 -20.14 -1.39 8.64
C ILE A 228 -19.47 -2.69 8.24
N THR A 229 -20.27 -3.64 7.78
CA THR A 229 -19.78 -4.92 7.28
C THR A 229 -19.65 -4.84 5.77
N PHE A 230 -18.42 -4.92 5.27
CA PHE A 230 -18.14 -5.10 3.84
C PHE A 230 -18.04 -6.59 3.53
N GLN A 231 -18.62 -7.01 2.41
CA GLN A 231 -18.71 -8.40 1.99
C GLN A 231 -18.29 -8.56 0.52
N SER A 232 -17.63 -9.68 0.21
CA SER A 232 -17.27 -10.03 -1.17
C SER A 232 -18.50 -10.54 -1.94
N GLU A 233 -18.72 -10.01 -3.15
CA GLU A 233 -19.76 -10.49 -4.07
C GLU A 233 -19.49 -11.92 -4.57
N ILE A 234 -18.23 -12.36 -4.56
CA ILE A 234 -17.81 -13.68 -5.05
C ILE A 234 -17.97 -14.74 -3.95
N ASP A 235 -17.70 -14.37 -2.69
CA ASP A 235 -17.70 -15.27 -1.56
C ASP A 235 -18.28 -14.55 -0.32
N PRO A 236 -19.56 -14.75 0.00
CA PRO A 236 -20.24 -14.02 1.08
C PRO A 236 -19.71 -14.40 2.47
N THR A 237 -18.91 -15.46 2.60
CA THR A 237 -18.27 -15.81 3.87
C THR A 237 -17.10 -14.90 4.20
N GLN A 238 -16.56 -14.18 3.21
CA GLN A 238 -15.50 -13.22 3.40
C GLN A 238 -16.07 -11.84 3.68
N THR A 239 -15.84 -11.36 4.89
CA THR A 239 -16.25 -10.03 5.33
C THR A 239 -15.08 -9.27 5.94
N LYS A 240 -15.22 -7.94 5.98
CA LYS A 240 -14.29 -7.05 6.67
C LYS A 240 -15.10 -5.92 7.30
N ASN A 241 -14.82 -5.61 8.55
CA ASN A 241 -15.63 -4.65 9.30
C ASN A 241 -14.87 -3.33 9.46
N ALA A 242 -15.59 -2.22 9.31
CA ALA A 242 -15.12 -0.90 9.73
C ALA A 242 -16.01 -0.40 10.85
N TYR A 243 -15.38 0.16 11.87
CA TYR A 243 -16.00 0.62 13.10
C TYR A 243 -15.81 2.13 13.23
N VAL A 244 -16.87 2.85 13.61
CA VAL A 244 -16.82 4.26 13.98
C VAL A 244 -17.60 4.49 15.26
N ASN A 245 -17.09 5.32 16.18
CA ASN A 245 -17.82 5.70 17.39
C ASN A 245 -18.10 7.20 17.48
N ASN A 246 -18.93 7.57 18.46
CA ASN A 246 -19.28 8.96 18.75
C ASN A 246 -18.13 9.82 19.32
N ALA A 247 -16.95 9.23 19.57
CA ALA A 247 -15.72 9.97 19.86
C ALA A 247 -14.91 10.28 18.59
N GLY A 248 -15.38 9.84 17.41
CA GLY A 248 -14.69 10.03 16.12
C GLY A 248 -13.54 9.05 15.88
N LEU A 249 -13.44 7.98 16.67
CA LEU A 249 -12.50 6.90 16.39
C LEU A 249 -13.02 6.07 15.23
N ALA A 250 -12.20 5.89 14.18
CA ALA A 250 -12.51 5.03 13.03
C ALA A 250 -11.43 3.94 12.86
N GLU A 251 -11.82 2.68 12.99
CA GLU A 251 -10.91 1.53 12.95
C GLU A 251 -11.41 0.41 12.04
N VAL A 252 -10.49 -0.45 11.60
CA VAL A 252 -10.79 -1.60 10.74
C VAL A 252 -10.51 -2.87 11.53
N GLN A 253 -11.47 -3.80 11.56
CA GLN A 253 -11.38 -5.08 12.25
C GLN A 253 -11.17 -6.22 11.26
#